data_AF-A0A9W9SCJ2-F1
#
_entry.id   AF-A0A9W9SCJ2-F1
#
_cell.length_a   1.000
_cell.length_b   1.000
_cell.length_c   1.000
_cell.angle_alpha   90.00
_cell.angle_beta   90.00
_cell.angle_gamma   90.00
#
_symmetry.space_group_name_H-M   'P 1'
#
loop_
_entity.id
_entity.type
_entity.pdbx_description
1 polymer ?
#
loop_
_entity_poly.entity_id
_entity_poly.type
_entity_poly.pdbx_seq_one_letter_code
_entity_poly.pdbx_strand_id
1 'polypeptide(L)'
;MDRRWKDPDGWGARHIYDTAPFSLWDKIERKYRPPTKGEFRWIRNKFGDGTISCYGWFICIKINNPTNQVPLTLGCMPVMFVHETLHEPFPEALYPNPRLPDPCPHLRWPRIEFSTDAESTTLLKALEPLANIRPVMYLPSLTIIELEYGDSRVYGPRSLPGIVAGRTTIYHHSESPVYKSMKSLSGEEALTVTLQEDSPQMLFEGKYIKAGSWAETDDISLGLLSLFS
;
A
#
# COMPACT_ATOMS: atom_id res chain seq x y z
N MET A 1 -10.91 10.27 -20.35
CA MET A 1 -10.48 9.36 -19.26
C MET A 1 -11.50 9.50 -18.16
N ASP A 2 -12.36 8.49 -17.99
CA ASP A 2 -13.33 8.46 -16.89
C ASP A 2 -12.58 8.45 -15.56
N ARG A 3 -12.95 9.37 -14.65
CA ARG A 3 -12.30 9.49 -13.35
C ARG A 3 -12.67 8.27 -12.49
N ARG A 4 -11.73 7.33 -12.34
CA ARG A 4 -11.81 6.14 -11.46
C ARG A 4 -11.90 6.47 -9.95
N TRP A 5 -11.65 7.73 -9.60
CA TRP A 5 -11.63 8.23 -8.22
C TRP A 5 -12.57 9.43 -8.08
N LYS A 6 -13.35 9.44 -6.99
CA LYS A 6 -14.13 10.58 -6.51
C LYS A 6 -13.33 11.27 -5.40
N ASP A 7 -13.36 12.60 -5.39
CA ASP A 7 -12.62 13.45 -4.45
C ASP A 7 -11.11 13.10 -4.39
N PRO A 8 -10.33 13.38 -5.45
CA PRO A 8 -8.98 12.83 -5.66
C PRO A 8 -7.93 13.30 -4.65
N ASP A 9 -8.28 14.13 -3.67
CA ASP A 9 -7.32 14.78 -2.80
C ASP A 9 -6.96 13.88 -1.60
N GLY A 10 -5.90 13.09 -1.79
CA GLY A 10 -5.19 12.45 -0.67
C GLY A 10 -5.70 11.06 -0.31
N TRP A 11 -5.49 10.71 0.96
CA TRP A 11 -5.92 9.45 1.57
C TRP A 11 -7.45 9.37 1.77
N GLY A 12 -8.19 10.46 1.55
CA GLY A 12 -9.65 10.46 1.60
C GLY A 12 -10.34 10.10 0.28
N ALA A 13 -9.57 9.79 -0.76
CA ALA A 13 -10.11 9.49 -2.09
C ALA A 13 -11.00 8.24 -2.06
N ARG A 14 -12.02 8.25 -2.92
CA ARG A 14 -13.03 7.19 -3.00
C ARG A 14 -13.02 6.52 -4.36
N HIS A 15 -12.87 5.20 -4.40
CA HIS A 15 -12.97 4.43 -5.63
C HIS A 15 -14.38 4.51 -6.23
N ILE A 16 -14.53 4.47 -7.56
CA ILE A 16 -15.83 4.57 -8.22
C ILE A 16 -16.86 3.52 -7.78
N TYR A 17 -16.42 2.30 -7.47
CA TYR A 17 -17.30 1.22 -6.98
C TYR A 17 -17.54 1.28 -5.46
N ASP A 18 -16.85 2.16 -4.74
CA ASP A 18 -17.11 2.40 -3.32
C ASP A 18 -18.44 3.13 -3.16
N THR A 19 -19.45 2.32 -2.86
CA THR A 19 -20.85 2.70 -2.73
C THR A 19 -21.29 2.74 -1.26
N ALA A 20 -20.34 2.79 -0.32
CA ALA A 20 -20.66 2.95 1.10
C ALA A 20 -21.35 4.31 1.34
N PRO A 21 -22.52 4.33 2.01
CA PRO A 21 -23.25 5.57 2.30
C PRO A 21 -22.61 6.38 3.45
N PHE A 22 -21.39 6.02 3.85
CA PHE A 22 -20.64 6.62 4.96
C PHE A 22 -19.17 6.81 4.56
N SER A 23 -18.45 7.62 5.35
CA SER A 23 -17.00 7.81 5.25
C SER A 23 -16.33 7.29 6.51
N LEU A 24 -15.33 6.43 6.34
CA LEU A 24 -14.37 6.01 7.36
C LEU A 24 -13.16 6.96 7.43
N TRP A 25 -13.03 7.86 6.45
CA TRP A 25 -12.06 8.95 6.48
C TRP A 25 -12.58 10.13 7.32
N ASP A 26 -11.81 10.51 8.34
CA ASP A 26 -11.98 11.74 9.10
C ASP A 26 -11.08 12.82 8.50
N LYS A 27 -11.70 13.80 7.81
CA LYS A 27 -10.98 14.88 7.12
C LYS A 27 -10.32 15.87 8.08
N ILE A 28 -10.88 16.06 9.28
CA ILE A 28 -10.37 17.02 10.27
C ILE A 28 -9.11 16.44 10.92
N GLU A 29 -9.24 15.21 11.40
CA GLU A 29 -8.18 14.51 12.11
C GLU A 29 -7.17 13.84 11.16
N ARG A 30 -7.43 13.87 9.85
CA ARG A 30 -6.66 13.21 8.79
C ARG A 30 -6.34 11.74 9.13
N LYS A 31 -7.36 10.99 9.57
CA LYS A 31 -7.21 9.59 9.97
C LYS A 31 -8.38 8.72 9.54
N TYR A 32 -8.13 7.42 9.42
CA TYR A 32 -9.19 6.44 9.32
C TYR A 32 -9.73 6.09 10.70
N ARG A 33 -11.04 5.85 10.77
CA ARG A 33 -11.71 5.30 11.96
C ARG A 33 -12.24 3.91 11.65
N PRO A 34 -12.36 3.03 12.66
CA PRO A 34 -13.05 1.77 12.47
C PRO A 34 -14.54 2.01 12.14
N PRO A 35 -15.18 1.08 11.42
CA PRO A 35 -16.63 1.10 11.22
C PRO A 35 -17.37 1.04 12.56
N THR A 36 -18.51 1.72 12.65
CA THR A 36 -19.47 1.59 13.76
C THR A 36 -20.24 0.27 13.66
N LYS A 37 -21.00 -0.09 14.70
CA LYS A 37 -21.84 -1.31 14.69
C LYS A 37 -22.83 -1.34 13.51
N GLY A 38 -23.42 -0.19 13.16
CA GLY A 38 -24.35 -0.06 12.04
C GLY A 38 -23.64 -0.22 10.68
N GLU A 39 -22.47 0.40 10.54
CA GLU A 39 -21.66 0.30 9.32
C GLU A 39 -21.12 -1.13 9.14
N PHE A 40 -20.66 -1.80 10.20
CA PHE A 40 -20.30 -3.23 10.14
C PHE A 40 -21.45 -4.11 9.67
N ARG A 41 -22.68 -3.82 10.11
CA ARG A 41 -23.87 -4.55 9.64
C ARG A 41 -24.10 -4.31 8.15
N TRP A 42 -23.96 -3.07 7.69
CA TRP A 42 -24.07 -2.74 6.28
C TRP A 42 -23.00 -3.46 5.44
N ILE A 43 -21.74 -3.50 5.91
CA ILE A 43 -20.63 -4.17 5.23
C ILE A 43 -20.92 -5.66 5.10
N ARG A 44 -21.37 -6.33 6.17
CA ARG A 44 -21.75 -7.75 6.13
C ARG A 44 -22.90 -8.02 5.18
N ASN A 45 -23.95 -7.21 5.23
CA ASN A 45 -25.08 -7.34 4.32
C ASN A 45 -24.67 -7.21 2.84
N LYS A 46 -23.61 -6.45 2.55
CA LYS A 46 -23.15 -6.20 1.19
C LYS A 46 -22.17 -7.24 0.67
N PHE A 47 -21.18 -7.61 1.47
CA PHE A 47 -20.07 -8.47 1.05
C PHE A 47 -20.14 -9.89 1.64
N GLY A 48 -21.15 -10.17 2.47
CA GLY A 48 -21.36 -11.46 3.13
C GLY A 48 -20.86 -11.49 4.58
N ASP A 49 -21.06 -12.63 5.23
CA ASP A 49 -20.77 -12.85 6.66
C ASP A 49 -19.32 -13.25 6.95
N GLY A 50 -18.40 -12.97 6.01
CA GLY A 50 -16.98 -13.24 6.19
C GLY A 50 -16.34 -12.41 7.30
N THR A 51 -15.12 -12.82 7.69
CA THR A 51 -14.32 -12.10 8.67
C THR A 51 -13.94 -10.72 8.12
N ILE A 52 -14.22 -9.68 8.90
CA ILE A 52 -13.79 -8.31 8.61
C ILE A 52 -12.70 -7.95 9.62
N SER A 53 -11.50 -7.68 9.12
CA SER A 53 -10.34 -7.27 9.91
C SER A 53 -10.01 -5.82 9.59
N CYS A 54 -9.89 -4.98 10.61
CA CYS A 54 -9.51 -3.57 10.45
C CYS A 54 -8.07 -3.39 10.90
N TYR A 55 -7.21 -2.97 9.99
CA TYR A 55 -5.83 -2.59 10.24
C TYR A 55 -5.75 -1.07 10.18
N GLY A 56 -4.79 -0.46 10.88
CA GLY A 56 -4.79 0.99 11.14
C GLY A 56 -5.05 1.90 9.93
N TRP A 57 -4.74 1.45 8.70
CA TRP A 57 -4.96 2.19 7.47
C TRP A 57 -5.71 1.45 6.34
N PHE A 58 -6.12 0.20 6.54
CA PHE A 58 -6.91 -0.55 5.55
C PHE A 58 -7.84 -1.58 6.20
N ILE A 59 -8.88 -2.01 5.48
CA ILE A 59 -9.77 -3.10 5.90
C ILE A 59 -9.52 -4.31 5.04
N CYS A 60 -9.55 -5.49 5.64
CA CYS A 60 -9.53 -6.76 4.94
C CYS A 60 -10.90 -7.44 5.13
N ILE A 61 -11.51 -7.87 4.04
CA ILE A 61 -12.80 -8.58 4.05
C ILE A 61 -12.59 -9.95 3.42
N LYS A 62 -12.79 -10.99 4.24
CA LYS A 62 -12.81 -12.35 3.73
C LYS A 62 -14.09 -12.58 2.93
N ILE A 63 -13.97 -13.03 1.69
CA ILE A 63 -15.10 -13.35 0.83
C ILE A 63 -14.90 -14.72 0.18
N ASN A 64 -16.00 -15.45 -0.01
CA ASN A 64 -15.95 -16.79 -0.59
C ASN A 64 -16.02 -16.76 -2.13
N ASN A 65 -16.70 -15.76 -2.70
CA ASN A 65 -16.88 -15.60 -4.15
C ASN A 65 -16.76 -14.11 -4.51
N PRO A 66 -15.62 -13.65 -5.04
CA PRO A 66 -15.43 -12.28 -5.48
C PRO A 66 -16.29 -12.00 -6.71
N THR A 67 -16.97 -10.85 -6.69
CA THR A 67 -17.62 -10.31 -7.88
C THR A 67 -16.59 -9.54 -8.70
N ASN A 68 -16.76 -9.47 -10.02
CA ASN A 68 -15.82 -8.77 -10.92
C ASN A 68 -15.76 -7.24 -10.71
N GLN A 69 -16.49 -6.68 -9.73
CA GLN A 69 -16.54 -5.25 -9.43
C GLN A 69 -16.43 -5.03 -7.92
N VAL A 70 -15.30 -5.43 -7.35
CA VAL A 70 -14.95 -5.07 -5.97
C VAL A 70 -14.38 -3.65 -5.92
N PRO A 71 -14.74 -2.85 -4.91
CA PRO A 71 -14.17 -1.52 -4.79
C PRO A 71 -12.76 -1.58 -4.18
N LEU A 72 -11.87 -0.68 -4.62
CA LEU A 72 -10.55 -0.53 -3.99
C LEU A 72 -10.59 0.23 -2.66
N THR A 73 -11.73 0.87 -2.35
CA THR A 73 -11.98 1.52 -1.06
C THR A 73 -13.34 1.14 -0.50
N LEU A 74 -13.50 1.29 0.82
CA LEU A 74 -14.75 1.15 1.55
C LEU A 74 -14.92 2.36 2.46
N GLY A 75 -15.85 3.25 2.13
CA GLY A 75 -15.98 4.52 2.83
C GLY A 75 -14.69 5.35 2.80
N CYS A 76 -14.00 5.40 1.65
CA CYS A 76 -12.69 6.03 1.45
C CYS A 76 -11.48 5.32 2.11
N MET A 77 -11.69 4.27 2.91
CA MET A 77 -10.58 3.49 3.47
C MET A 77 -10.15 2.41 2.48
N PRO A 78 -8.85 2.21 2.21
CA PRO A 78 -8.38 1.09 1.40
C PRO A 78 -8.98 -0.22 1.88
N VAL A 79 -9.44 -1.06 0.94
CA VAL A 79 -10.01 -2.37 1.26
C VAL A 79 -9.37 -3.45 0.41
N MET A 80 -9.03 -4.57 1.04
CA MET A 80 -8.60 -5.79 0.38
C MET A 80 -9.66 -6.86 0.57
N PHE A 81 -9.99 -7.55 -0.51
CA PHE A 81 -10.86 -8.72 -0.49
C PHE A 81 -10.00 -9.97 -0.62
N VAL A 82 -10.19 -10.94 0.26
CA VAL A 82 -9.31 -12.12 0.36
C VAL A 82 -10.13 -13.39 0.53
N HIS A 83 -9.62 -14.52 0.03
CA HIS A 83 -10.24 -15.84 0.25
C HIS A 83 -9.80 -16.47 1.57
N GLU A 84 -8.58 -16.17 2.00
CA GLU A 84 -7.99 -16.68 3.25
C GLU A 84 -7.63 -15.54 4.18
N THR A 85 -7.39 -15.85 5.46
CA THR A 85 -6.96 -14.84 6.41
C THR A 85 -5.61 -14.28 5.95
N LEU A 86 -5.56 -12.97 5.72
CA LEU A 86 -4.32 -12.30 5.36
C LEU A 86 -3.32 -12.44 6.52
N HIS A 87 -2.30 -13.29 6.34
CA HIS A 87 -1.05 -13.10 7.03
C HIS A 87 -0.42 -11.84 6.42
N GLU A 88 -0.07 -10.85 7.26
CA GLU A 88 0.46 -9.59 6.77
C GLU A 88 1.56 -9.88 5.72
N PRO A 89 1.47 -9.34 4.47
CA PRO A 89 2.45 -9.57 3.40
C PRO A 89 3.78 -8.86 3.67
N PHE A 90 4.19 -8.86 4.93
CA PHE A 90 5.45 -8.28 5.31
C PHE A 90 6.55 -9.27 4.91
N PRO A 91 7.58 -8.79 4.18
CA PRO A 91 8.68 -9.63 3.80
C PRO A 91 9.25 -10.32 5.04
N GLU A 92 9.44 -11.64 4.95
CA GLU A 92 10.03 -12.44 6.04
C GLU A 92 11.47 -12.03 6.36
N ALA A 93 12.08 -11.21 5.51
CA ALA A 93 13.43 -10.74 5.62
C ALA A 93 13.66 -9.96 6.93
N LEU A 94 14.42 -10.56 7.84
CA LEU A 94 14.78 -9.99 9.14
C LEU A 94 15.81 -8.84 9.06
N TYR A 95 15.92 -8.14 7.92
CA TYR A 95 16.87 -7.04 7.71
C TYR A 95 16.63 -5.80 8.58
N PRO A 96 15.39 -5.37 8.85
CA PRO A 96 15.14 -4.17 9.65
C PRO A 96 15.71 -4.27 11.07
N ASN A 97 16.39 -3.22 11.51
CA ASN A 97 16.87 -3.05 12.88
C ASN A 97 16.46 -1.67 13.43
N PRO A 98 15.48 -1.60 14.34
CA PRO A 98 15.00 -0.33 14.87
C PRO A 98 16.02 0.38 15.77
N ARG A 99 17.18 -0.24 16.05
CA ARG A 99 18.26 0.36 16.84
C ARG A 99 19.33 1.03 15.99
N LEU A 100 19.37 0.77 14.68
CA LEU A 100 20.25 1.51 13.80
C LEU A 100 19.74 2.95 13.67
N PRO A 101 20.64 3.94 13.53
CA PRO A 101 20.25 5.32 13.34
C PRO A 101 19.33 5.48 12.12
N ASP A 102 18.33 6.35 12.23
CA ASP A 102 17.56 6.80 11.08
C ASP A 102 18.52 7.54 10.13
N PRO A 103 18.65 7.12 8.86
CA PRO A 103 19.57 7.74 7.91
C PRO A 103 19.12 9.16 7.48
N CYS A 104 17.85 9.51 7.68
CA CYS A 104 17.30 10.83 7.33
C CYS A 104 16.39 11.38 8.44
N PRO A 105 16.91 11.63 9.66
CA PRO A 105 16.11 11.97 10.83
C PRO A 105 15.48 13.37 10.76
N HIS A 106 15.94 14.19 9.81
CA HIS A 106 15.42 15.53 9.53
C HIS A 106 14.18 15.49 8.63
N LEU A 107 14.00 14.43 7.84
CA LEU A 107 12.76 14.18 7.12
C LEU A 107 11.74 13.67 8.15
N ARG A 108 10.79 14.52 8.52
CA ARG A 108 9.65 14.12 9.36
C ARG A 108 8.40 14.17 8.52
N TRP A 109 8.03 13.02 7.96
CA TRP A 109 6.76 12.94 7.25
C TRP A 109 5.59 12.90 8.22
N PRO A 110 4.61 13.79 8.07
CA PRO A 110 3.37 13.68 8.81
C PRO A 110 2.68 12.34 8.51
N ARG A 111 1.89 11.88 9.48
CA ARG A 111 1.06 10.68 9.28
C ARG A 111 0.07 10.95 8.16
N ILE A 112 -0.14 9.95 7.30
CA ILE A 112 -1.18 10.02 6.27
C ILE A 112 -0.98 11.23 5.34
N GLU A 113 0.28 11.45 5.00
CA GLU A 113 0.72 12.40 3.99
C GLU A 113 1.67 11.73 3.01
N PHE A 114 1.55 12.17 1.77
CA PHE A 114 2.40 11.76 0.67
C PHE A 114 3.74 12.49 0.77
N SER A 115 4.82 11.77 0.46
CA SER A 115 6.12 12.42 0.28
C SER A 115 6.10 13.30 -0.96
N THR A 116 6.85 14.39 -0.91
CA THR A 116 7.17 15.18 -2.11
C THR A 116 8.34 14.54 -2.87
N ASP A 117 8.55 14.94 -4.12
CA ASP A 117 9.70 14.50 -4.92
C ASP A 117 11.04 14.84 -4.26
N ALA A 118 11.13 16.02 -3.63
CA ALA A 118 12.34 16.48 -2.95
C ALA A 118 12.65 15.64 -1.70
N GLU A 119 11.62 15.31 -0.91
CA GLU A 119 11.78 14.43 0.26
C GLU A 119 12.10 13.00 -0.17
N SER A 120 11.44 12.50 -1.22
CA SER A 120 11.71 11.16 -1.77
C SER A 120 13.15 11.06 -2.28
N THR A 121 13.63 12.08 -3.00
CA THR A 121 15.03 12.19 -3.44
C THR A 121 16.00 12.20 -2.26
N THR A 122 15.65 12.92 -1.19
CA THR A 122 16.49 13.02 0.02
C THR A 122 16.56 11.68 0.75
N LEU A 123 15.43 10.97 0.89
CA LEU A 123 15.40 9.61 1.44
C LEU A 123 16.26 8.66 0.62
N LEU A 124 16.12 8.68 -0.72
CA LEU A 124 16.85 7.77 -1.61
C LEU A 124 18.36 7.98 -1.50
N LYS A 125 18.83 9.23 -1.52
CA LYS A 125 20.25 9.56 -1.33
C LYS A 125 20.78 9.11 0.04
N ALA A 126 19.97 9.17 1.09
CA ALA A 126 20.37 8.72 2.41
C ALA A 126 20.50 7.19 2.51
N LEU A 127 19.77 6.45 1.67
CA LEU A 127 19.77 4.99 1.66
C LEU A 127 20.76 4.37 0.66
N GLU A 128 21.13 5.09 -0.40
CA GLU A 128 22.08 4.65 -1.44
C GLU A 128 23.38 4.00 -0.88
N PRO A 129 24.03 4.53 0.18
CA PRO A 129 25.21 3.88 0.76
C PRO A 129 24.90 2.53 1.42
N LEU A 130 23.67 2.32 1.86
CA LEU A 130 23.25 1.18 2.67
C LEU A 130 22.71 0.03 1.82
N ALA A 131 22.00 0.35 0.74
CA ALA A 131 21.30 -0.63 -0.07
C ALA A 131 21.11 -0.15 -1.51
N ASN A 132 21.09 -1.10 -2.45
CA ASN A 132 20.61 -0.86 -3.79
C ASN A 132 19.09 -1.03 -3.80
N ILE A 133 18.38 0.02 -4.21
CA ILE A 133 16.93 0.14 -4.09
C ILE A 133 16.30 0.15 -5.47
N ARG A 134 15.18 -0.57 -5.63
CA ARG A 134 14.40 -0.65 -6.86
C ARG A 134 13.18 0.31 -6.80
N PRO A 135 12.03 -0.04 -6.20
CA PRO A 135 11.09 0.99 -5.71
C PRO A 135 11.09 1.24 -4.19
N VAL A 136 10.54 2.40 -3.84
CA VAL A 136 10.05 2.69 -2.48
C VAL A 136 8.54 2.89 -2.53
N MET A 137 7.82 2.20 -1.64
CA MET A 137 6.37 2.31 -1.49
C MET A 137 6.04 2.97 -0.15
N TYR A 138 5.32 4.09 -0.21
CA TYR A 138 4.90 4.86 0.95
C TYR A 138 3.47 4.50 1.35
N LEU A 139 3.34 3.79 2.47
CA LEU A 139 2.07 3.53 3.13
C LEU A 139 1.86 4.53 4.28
N PRO A 140 0.64 4.68 4.82
CA PRO A 140 0.33 5.74 5.80
C PRO A 140 1.19 5.76 7.07
N SER A 141 1.66 4.58 7.52
CA SER A 141 2.48 4.41 8.73
C SER A 141 3.71 3.52 8.54
N LEU A 142 3.98 3.11 7.29
CA LEU A 142 4.98 2.10 6.95
C LEU A 142 5.60 2.47 5.61
N THR A 143 6.91 2.26 5.48
CA THR A 143 7.63 2.36 4.21
C THR A 143 8.08 0.96 3.82
N ILE A 144 7.79 0.53 2.60
CA ILE A 144 8.35 -0.69 2.03
C ILE A 144 9.43 -0.29 1.05
N ILE A 145 10.65 -0.78 1.25
CA ILE A 145 11.77 -0.58 0.34
C ILE A 145 12.02 -1.90 -0.37
N GLU A 146 11.89 -1.92 -1.69
CA GLU A 146 12.32 -3.06 -2.48
C GLU A 146 13.83 -2.95 -2.76
N LEU A 147 14.55 -4.00 -2.40
CA LEU A 147 15.97 -4.15 -2.66
C LEU A 147 16.18 -4.78 -4.03
N GLU A 148 17.21 -4.32 -4.74
CA GLU A 148 17.61 -4.93 -6.01
C GLU A 148 17.99 -6.41 -5.78
N TYR A 149 17.43 -7.30 -6.60
CA TYR A 149 17.69 -8.74 -6.51
C TYR A 149 18.75 -9.14 -7.53
N GLY A 150 19.77 -9.89 -7.12
CA GLY A 150 20.84 -10.36 -8.01
C GLY A 150 21.99 -9.36 -8.23
N ASP A 151 22.04 -8.28 -7.45
CA ASP A 151 23.09 -7.25 -7.49
C ASP A 151 24.39 -7.65 -6.76
N SER A 152 24.50 -8.91 -6.32
CA SER A 152 25.58 -9.46 -5.49
C SER A 152 25.71 -8.88 -4.07
N ARG A 153 24.84 -7.95 -3.64
CA ARG A 153 24.80 -7.51 -2.25
C ARG A 153 24.10 -8.55 -1.39
N VAL A 154 24.66 -8.80 -0.20
CA VAL A 154 24.09 -9.73 0.77
C VAL A 154 23.79 -8.95 2.04
N TYR A 155 22.51 -8.89 2.41
CA TYR A 155 22.04 -8.24 3.62
C TYR A 155 21.89 -9.27 4.74
N GLY A 156 22.51 -9.00 5.88
CA GLY A 156 22.40 -9.84 7.07
C GLY A 156 21.12 -9.53 7.87
N PRO A 157 20.73 -10.41 8.80
CA PRO A 157 19.69 -10.07 9.77
C PRO A 157 20.04 -8.79 10.53
N ARG A 158 19.09 -7.88 10.66
CA ARG A 158 19.20 -6.61 11.39
C ARG A 158 20.32 -5.68 10.86
N SER A 159 20.68 -5.79 9.59
CA SER A 159 21.73 -4.97 8.98
C SER A 159 21.24 -3.63 8.40
N LEU A 160 19.92 -3.44 8.24
CA LEU A 160 19.35 -2.24 7.62
C LEU A 160 18.49 -1.44 8.61
N PRO A 161 18.38 -0.11 8.46
CA PRO A 161 17.58 0.71 9.36
C PRO A 161 16.11 0.27 9.45
N GLY A 162 15.62 0.01 10.65
CA GLY A 162 14.19 -0.30 10.87
C GLY A 162 13.30 0.94 10.90
N ILE A 163 13.90 2.13 11.00
CA ILE A 163 13.23 3.42 10.96
C ILE A 163 13.94 4.28 9.91
N VAL A 164 13.16 4.85 8.99
CA VAL A 164 13.65 5.77 7.95
C VAL A 164 12.67 6.93 7.85
N ALA A 165 13.18 8.16 7.95
CA ALA A 165 12.37 9.39 7.96
C ALA A 165 11.24 9.35 9.01
N GLY A 166 11.53 8.78 10.18
CA GLY A 166 10.59 8.61 11.28
C GLY A 166 9.46 7.59 11.05
N ARG A 167 9.52 6.79 9.97
CA ARG A 167 8.53 5.75 9.67
C ARG A 167 9.11 4.35 9.85
N THR A 168 8.28 3.42 10.34
CA THR A 168 8.60 1.99 10.34
C THR A 168 8.93 1.58 8.92
N THR A 169 10.04 0.86 8.75
CA THR A 169 10.54 0.48 7.43
C THR A 169 10.75 -1.02 7.36
N ILE A 170 10.26 -1.62 6.28
CA ILE A 170 10.47 -3.03 5.94
C ILE A 170 11.11 -3.14 4.57
N TYR A 171 11.87 -4.21 4.37
CA TYR A 171 12.63 -4.44 3.14
C TYR A 171 12.13 -5.68 2.45
N HIS A 172 11.81 -5.56 1.16
CA HIS A 172 11.47 -6.68 0.30
C HIS A 172 12.65 -7.01 -0.61
N HIS A 173 13.11 -8.25 -0.60
CA HIS A 173 14.31 -8.66 -1.35
C HIS A 173 14.05 -10.01 -2.01
N SER A 174 13.44 -9.97 -3.18
CA SER A 174 13.06 -11.12 -3.97
C SER A 174 13.08 -10.74 -5.44
N GLU A 175 13.26 -11.73 -6.31
CA GLU A 175 13.13 -11.57 -7.75
C GLU A 175 11.73 -11.03 -8.13
N SER A 176 10.70 -11.52 -7.44
CA SER A 176 9.33 -11.06 -7.63
C SER A 176 9.08 -9.76 -6.85
N PRO A 177 8.53 -8.71 -7.48
CA PRO A 177 8.14 -7.48 -6.78
C PRO A 177 7.10 -7.70 -5.68
N VAL A 178 7.03 -6.78 -4.72
CA VAL A 178 6.17 -6.91 -3.52
C VAL A 178 4.68 -6.93 -3.89
N TYR A 179 4.28 -6.20 -4.93
CA TYR A 179 2.89 -6.13 -5.36
C TYR A 179 2.37 -7.48 -5.87
N LYS A 180 3.22 -8.33 -6.46
CA LYS A 180 2.82 -9.68 -6.89
C LYS A 180 2.52 -10.58 -5.70
N SER A 181 3.32 -10.49 -4.64
CA SER A 181 3.05 -11.20 -3.38
C SER A 181 1.73 -10.73 -2.76
N MET A 182 1.46 -9.42 -2.77
CA MET A 182 0.18 -8.89 -2.32
C MET A 182 -1.00 -9.35 -3.19
N LYS A 183 -0.79 -9.49 -4.51
CA LYS A 183 -1.79 -9.98 -5.45
C LYS A 183 -2.21 -11.43 -5.19
N SER A 184 -1.25 -12.30 -4.90
CA SER A 184 -1.55 -13.70 -4.55
C SER A 184 -2.46 -13.81 -3.31
N LEU A 185 -2.37 -12.86 -2.37
CA LEU A 185 -3.22 -12.82 -1.18
C LEU A 185 -4.64 -12.29 -1.46
N SER A 186 -4.80 -11.44 -2.48
CA SER A 186 -6.12 -10.96 -2.94
C SER A 186 -6.92 -12.02 -3.71
N GLY A 187 -6.47 -13.27 -3.77
CA GLY A 187 -7.25 -14.39 -4.28
C GLY A 187 -7.27 -14.48 -5.80
N GLU A 188 -6.09 -14.65 -6.41
CA GLU A 188 -5.98 -14.83 -7.86
C GLU A 188 -6.40 -16.21 -8.37
N GLU A 189 -6.60 -17.23 -7.52
CA GLU A 189 -7.11 -18.52 -8.02
C GLU A 189 -8.63 -18.53 -8.29
N ALA A 190 -9.37 -17.49 -7.91
CA ALA A 190 -10.83 -17.40 -8.16
C ALA A 190 -11.27 -16.23 -9.04
N LEU A 191 -10.38 -15.29 -9.38
CA LEU A 191 -10.64 -14.16 -10.29
C LEU A 191 -9.95 -14.33 -11.64
N THR A 192 -9.87 -15.55 -12.16
CA THR A 192 -9.43 -15.76 -13.55
C THR A 192 -10.59 -15.51 -14.50
N VAL A 193 -10.90 -14.25 -14.82
CA VAL A 193 -11.71 -13.93 -16.02
C VAL A 193 -11.18 -12.69 -16.71
N THR A 194 -10.43 -12.92 -17.78
CA THR A 194 -10.20 -12.06 -18.96
C THR A 194 -10.30 -10.55 -18.71
N LEU A 195 -9.20 -9.96 -18.28
CA LEU A 195 -8.92 -8.56 -18.59
C LEU A 195 -7.74 -8.57 -19.55
N GLN A 196 -7.93 -7.85 -20.66
CA GLN A 196 -6.95 -7.62 -21.70
C GLN A 196 -5.56 -7.45 -21.07
N GLU A 197 -4.60 -8.26 -21.51
CA GLU A 197 -3.17 -8.12 -21.20
C GLU A 197 -2.66 -6.79 -21.78
N ASP A 198 -3.13 -5.67 -21.23
CA ASP A 198 -2.38 -4.45 -21.29
C ASP A 198 -1.29 -4.63 -20.24
N SER A 199 -0.04 -4.73 -20.69
CA SER A 199 1.15 -4.58 -19.85
C SER A 199 0.92 -3.46 -18.83
N PRO A 200 1.38 -3.61 -17.56
CA PRO A 200 1.06 -2.69 -16.47
C PRO A 200 1.06 -1.26 -16.98
N GLN A 201 -0.11 -0.60 -16.97
CA GLN A 201 -0.23 0.76 -17.47
C GLN A 201 0.51 1.69 -16.50
N MET A 202 1.83 1.77 -16.72
CA MET A 202 2.84 2.61 -16.11
C MET A 202 2.77 2.74 -14.58
N LEU A 203 3.64 1.99 -13.91
CA LEU A 203 4.27 2.47 -12.68
C LEU A 203 4.88 3.84 -13.01
N PHE A 204 4.35 4.91 -12.41
CA PHE A 204 4.78 6.26 -12.74
C PHE A 204 6.21 6.50 -12.26
N GLU A 205 7.09 6.98 -13.15
CA GLU A 205 8.33 7.63 -12.70
C GLU A 205 7.98 8.75 -11.72
N GLY A 206 8.82 8.99 -10.70
CA GLY A 206 8.53 9.95 -9.62
C GLY A 206 7.95 11.29 -10.10
N LYS A 207 8.45 11.80 -11.24
CA LYS A 207 8.01 13.05 -11.89
C LYS A 207 6.55 13.08 -12.39
N TYR A 208 5.88 11.93 -12.49
CA TYR A 208 4.49 11.82 -12.93
C TYR A 208 3.52 11.58 -11.76
N ILE A 209 4.02 11.45 -10.54
CA ILE A 209 3.22 11.25 -9.35
C ILE A 209 2.69 12.60 -8.88
N LYS A 210 1.38 12.83 -9.02
CA LYS A 210 0.72 14.01 -8.45
C LYS A 210 0.32 13.73 -7.01
N ALA A 211 0.34 14.73 -6.14
CA ALA A 211 -0.28 14.63 -4.82
C ALA A 211 -1.74 14.16 -4.96
N GLY A 212 -2.13 13.07 -4.28
CA GLY A 212 -3.43 12.41 -4.47
C GLY A 212 -3.44 11.26 -5.47
N SER A 213 -2.32 10.94 -6.10
CA SER A 213 -2.22 9.78 -7.02
C SER A 213 -2.05 8.50 -6.21
N TRP A 214 -2.97 7.57 -6.40
CA TRP A 214 -2.85 6.19 -5.95
C TRP A 214 -2.18 5.38 -7.06
N ALA A 215 -1.19 4.55 -6.72
CA ALA A 215 -0.66 3.57 -7.66
C ALA A 215 -1.55 2.33 -7.61
N GLU A 216 -2.38 2.16 -8.64
CA GLU A 216 -3.10 0.91 -8.87
C GLU A 216 -2.07 -0.11 -9.40
N THR A 217 -1.80 -1.17 -8.64
CA THR A 217 -1.04 -2.33 -9.14
C THR A 217 -2.00 -3.51 -9.20
N ASP A 218 -2.35 -3.93 -10.41
CA ASP A 218 -3.15 -5.12 -10.70
C ASP A 218 -4.31 -5.35 -9.69
N ASP A 219 -5.24 -4.39 -9.61
CA ASP A 219 -6.44 -4.41 -8.75
C ASP A 219 -6.23 -4.18 -7.24
N ILE A 220 -5.06 -3.69 -6.83
CA ILE A 220 -4.81 -3.21 -5.46
C ILE A 220 -4.51 -1.71 -5.48
N SER A 221 -5.24 -0.94 -4.68
CA SER A 221 -4.90 0.46 -4.38
C SER A 221 -3.77 0.48 -3.37
N LEU A 222 -2.53 0.47 -3.86
CA LEU A 222 -1.35 0.67 -3.04
C LEU A 222 -0.98 2.15 -3.01
N GLY A 223 -0.29 2.55 -1.95
CA GLY A 223 0.07 3.94 -1.71
C GLY A 223 0.95 4.55 -2.80
N LEU A 224 1.69 5.60 -2.46
CA LEU A 224 2.53 6.28 -3.43
C LEU A 224 3.78 5.44 -3.72
N LEU A 225 4.01 5.09 -4.98
CA LEU A 225 5.15 4.30 -5.44
C LEU A 225 6.16 5.19 -6.15
N SER A 226 7.39 5.27 -5.65
CA SER A 226 8.50 5.97 -6.32
C SER A 226 9.44 4.96 -6.97
N LEU A 227 9.68 5.11 -8.28
CA LEU A 227 10.63 4.31 -9.06
C LEU A 227 11.92 5.08 -9.35
N PHE A 228 13.04 4.34 -9.37
CA PHE A 228 14.31 4.81 -9.91
C PHE A 228 14.44 4.46 -11.41
N SER A 229 15.08 5.32 -12.18
CA SER A 229 15.48 5.08 -13.58
C SER A 229 16.98 5.30 -13.71
#